data_AF-T0WMH2-F1
#
_entry.id   AF-T0WMH2-F1
#
_cell.length_a   1.000
_cell.length_b   1.000
_cell.length_c   1.000
_cell.angle_alpha   90.00
_cell.angle_beta   90.00
_cell.angle_gamma   90.00
#
_symmetry.space_group_name_H-M   'P 1'
#
loop_
_entity.id
_entity.type
_entity.pdbx_description
1 polymer ?
#
loop_
_entity_poly.entity_id
_entity_poly.type
_entity_poly.pdbx_seq_one_letter_code
_entity_poly.pdbx_strand_id
1 'polypeptide(L)'
;MFSEKKVELTEGEKLFLDSIYDLILNPEITEEERGVLISAKTDLEKTGFLPRVMNQLMLAFRGNAINRTLTKPVSNFYVNLYKTTSLMENISGAATLSAAMIPIWSVGGNN
;
A
#
# COMPACT_ATOMS: atom_id res chain seq x y z
N MET A 1 21.15 -13.40 -21.65
CA MET A 1 21.23 -12.28 -20.69
C MET A 1 19.87 -11.60 -20.69
N PHE A 2 18.99 -11.94 -19.75
CA PHE A 2 17.69 -11.29 -19.63
C PHE A 2 17.94 -9.94 -18.99
N SER A 3 17.73 -8.84 -19.72
CA SER A 3 17.69 -7.52 -19.09
C SER A 3 16.53 -7.53 -18.11
N GLU A 4 16.83 -7.40 -16.81
CA GLU A 4 15.83 -7.05 -15.81
C GLU A 4 15.31 -5.66 -16.20
N LYS A 5 14.18 -5.62 -16.91
CA LYS A 5 13.48 -4.38 -17.20
C LYS A 5 13.05 -3.82 -15.84
N LYS A 6 13.76 -2.79 -15.35
CA LYS A 6 13.33 -2.07 -14.15
C LYS A 6 11.91 -1.58 -14.38
N VAL A 7 11.02 -1.95 -13.47
CA VAL A 7 9.64 -1.46 -13.50
C VAL A 7 9.67 0.01 -13.13
N GLU A 8 9.26 0.88 -14.07
CA GLU A 8 9.12 2.30 -13.80
C GLU A 8 7.81 2.52 -13.05
N LEU A 9 7.93 2.82 -11.75
CA LEU A 9 6.78 3.18 -10.92
C LEU A 9 6.33 4.60 -11.25
N THR A 10 5.02 4.75 -11.36
CA THR A 10 4.33 6.05 -11.39
C THR A 10 4.45 6.77 -10.04
N GLU A 11 4.11 8.05 -10.00
CA GLU A 11 4.24 8.84 -8.77
C GLU A 11 3.36 8.31 -7.62
N GLY A 12 2.11 7.92 -7.91
CA GLY A 12 1.23 7.33 -6.89
C GLY A 12 1.75 5.99 -6.36
N GLU A 13 2.40 5.19 -7.21
CA GLU A 13 3.02 3.93 -6.80
C GLU A 13 4.24 4.15 -5.91
N LYS A 14 5.04 5.18 -6.16
CA LYS A 14 6.17 5.55 -5.30
C LYS A 14 5.68 6.02 -3.93
N LEU A 15 4.70 6.92 -3.89
CA LEU A 15 4.12 7.40 -2.62
C LEU A 15 3.52 6.26 -1.79
N PHE A 16 2.84 5.33 -2.46
CA PHE A 16 2.33 4.13 -1.79
C PHE A 16 3.47 3.24 -1.29
N LEU A 17 4.51 3.02 -2.09
CA LEU A 17 5.69 2.25 -1.69
C LEU A 17 6.41 2.88 -0.49
N ASP A 18 6.58 4.21 -0.48
CA ASP A 18 7.18 4.96 0.63
C ASP A 18 6.36 4.78 1.91
N SER A 19 5.03 4.83 1.82
CA SER A 19 4.17 4.58 2.98
C SER A 19 4.30 3.16 3.56
N ILE A 20 4.64 2.16 2.73
CA ILE A 20 4.95 0.80 3.19
C ILE A 20 6.33 0.78 3.87
N TYR A 21 7.31 1.49 3.30
CA TYR A 21 8.65 1.60 3.89
C TYR A 21 8.64 2.25 5.27
N ASP A 22 7.86 3.33 5.45
CA ASP A 22 7.72 4.02 6.75
C ASP A 22 7.01 3.16 7.81
N LEU A 23 6.17 2.21 7.37
CA LEU A 23 5.41 1.33 8.25
C LEU A 23 6.16 0.05 8.64
N ILE A 24 6.92 -0.56 7.70
CA ILE A 24 8.19 -1.26 8.03
C ILE A 24 9.07 -0.22 8.76
N LEU A 25 10.23 -0.43 9.37
CA LEU A 25 10.94 0.61 10.17
C LEU A 25 10.20 1.15 11.42
N ASN A 26 8.87 1.29 11.45
CA ASN A 26 8.12 1.69 12.63
C ASN A 26 8.31 0.62 13.73
N PRO A 27 8.82 0.99 14.91
CA PRO A 27 9.07 0.04 15.99
C PRO A 27 7.80 -0.42 16.71
N GLU A 28 6.67 0.27 16.50
CA GLU A 28 5.39 -0.04 17.17
C GLU A 28 4.59 -1.15 16.48
N ILE A 29 4.98 -1.55 15.26
CA ILE A 29 4.31 -2.64 14.52
C ILE A 29 4.85 -4.00 14.93
N THR A 30 4.03 -5.04 14.81
CA THR A 30 4.48 -6.40 15.12
C THR A 30 5.33 -6.99 13.99
N GLU A 31 6.11 -8.02 14.30
CA GLU A 31 6.89 -8.75 13.27
C GLU A 31 6.00 -9.46 12.24
N GLU A 32 4.79 -9.86 12.64
CA GLU A 32 3.80 -10.44 11.73
C GLU A 32 3.30 -9.40 10.72
N GLU A 33 2.93 -8.20 11.19
CA GLU A 33 2.55 -7.08 10.34
C GLU A 33 3.71 -6.67 9.41
N ARG A 34 4.93 -6.62 9.96
CA ARG A 34 6.15 -6.30 9.21
C ARG A 34 6.39 -7.31 8.09
N GLY A 35 6.19 -8.60 8.34
CA GLY A 35 6.33 -9.66 7.34
C GLY A 35 5.36 -9.51 6.16
N VAL A 36 4.10 -9.14 6.45
CA VAL A 36 3.10 -8.85 5.42
C VAL A 36 3.52 -7.64 4.57
N LEU A 37 3.98 -6.56 5.22
CA LEU A 37 4.42 -5.34 4.54
C LEU A 37 5.66 -5.55 3.66
N ILE A 38 6.65 -6.30 4.14
CA ILE A 38 7.85 -6.66 3.35
C ILE A 38 7.47 -7.46 2.10
N SER A 39 6.50 -8.38 2.23
CA SER A 39 6.01 -9.16 1.11
C SER A 39 5.32 -8.26 0.06
N ALA A 40 4.48 -7.33 0.51
CA ALA A 40 3.81 -6.37 -0.37
C ALA A 40 4.79 -5.42 -1.07
N LYS A 41 5.79 -4.92 -0.33
CA LYS A 41 6.88 -4.08 -0.85
C LYS A 41 7.60 -4.79 -2.01
N THR A 42 8.00 -6.03 -1.77
CA THR A 42 8.73 -6.84 -2.74
C THR A 42 7.90 -7.13 -3.99
N ASP A 43 6.60 -7.42 -3.84
CA ASP A 43 5.70 -7.65 -5.00
C ASP A 43 5.51 -6.37 -5.82
N LEU A 44 5.39 -5.20 -5.16
CA LEU A 44 5.24 -3.92 -5.85
C LEU A 44 6.50 -3.53 -6.62
N GLU A 45 7.68 -3.64 -6.02
CA GLU A 45 8.96 -3.35 -6.69
C GLU A 45 9.20 -4.27 -7.90
N LYS A 46 8.74 -5.52 -7.82
CA LYS A 46 8.92 -6.51 -8.89
C LYS A 46 7.92 -6.38 -10.02
N THR A 47 6.66 -6.09 -9.70
CA THR A 47 5.56 -6.14 -10.67
C THR A 47 5.10 -4.77 -11.15
N GLY A 48 5.27 -3.73 -10.33
CA GLY A 48 4.62 -2.43 -10.48
C GLY A 48 3.10 -2.52 -10.59
N PHE A 49 2.49 -3.62 -10.13
CA PHE A 49 1.05 -3.82 -10.28
C PHE A 49 0.32 -3.54 -8.98
N LEU A 50 0.15 -2.25 -8.72
CA LEU A 50 -0.44 -1.72 -7.50
C LEU A 50 -1.82 -2.28 -7.11
N PRO A 51 -2.80 -2.45 -8.04
CA PRO A 51 -4.12 -2.98 -7.68
C PRO A 51 -4.06 -4.34 -6.99
N ARG A 52 -3.14 -5.21 -7.45
CA ARG A 52 -2.94 -6.53 -6.87
C ARG A 52 -2.34 -6.43 -5.47
N VAL A 53 -1.32 -5.61 -5.28
CA VAL A 53 -0.64 -5.43 -3.98
C VAL A 53 -1.63 -4.88 -2.95
N MET A 54 -2.44 -3.88 -3.34
CA MET A 54 -3.49 -3.35 -2.49
C MET A 54 -4.53 -4.40 -2.09
N ASN A 55 -4.99 -5.21 -3.03
CA ASN A 55 -5.95 -6.27 -2.73
C ASN A 55 -5.36 -7.34 -1.79
N GLN A 56 -4.09 -7.71 -1.97
CA GLN A 56 -3.40 -8.63 -1.07
C GLN A 56 -3.29 -8.07 0.35
N LEU A 57 -2.91 -6.81 0.51
CA LEU A 57 -2.87 -6.13 1.81
C LEU A 57 -4.26 -6.06 2.46
N MET A 58 -5.29 -5.75 1.66
CA MET A 58 -6.67 -5.73 2.13
C MET A 58 -7.11 -7.09 2.68
N LEU A 59 -6.78 -8.17 2.00
CA LEU A 59 -7.10 -9.54 2.44
C LEU A 59 -6.28 -9.97 3.66
N ALA A 60 -4.97 -9.70 3.66
CA ALA A 60 -4.05 -10.10 4.72
C ALA A 60 -4.43 -9.47 6.06
N PHE A 61 -4.74 -8.16 6.08
CA PHE A 61 -5.07 -7.46 7.31
C PHE A 61 -6.54 -7.51 7.71
N ARG A 62 -7.43 -8.04 6.87
CA ARG A 62 -8.89 -8.04 7.13
C ARG A 62 -9.24 -8.73 8.45
N GLY A 63 -8.67 -9.90 8.71
CA GLY A 63 -8.93 -10.65 9.93
C GLY A 63 -8.53 -9.84 11.18
N ASN A 64 -7.32 -9.29 11.17
CA ASN A 64 -6.80 -8.46 12.25
C ASN A 64 -7.59 -7.16 12.42
N ALA A 65 -8.05 -6.55 11.34
CA ALA A 65 -8.88 -5.35 11.39
C ALA A 65 -10.24 -5.63 12.04
N ILE A 66 -10.91 -6.72 11.65
CA ILE A 66 -12.19 -7.14 12.25
C ILE A 66 -12.02 -7.43 13.74
N ASN A 67 -10.94 -8.13 14.09
CA ASN A 67 -10.64 -8.50 15.48
C ASN A 67 -10.02 -7.35 16.29
N ARG A 68 -9.78 -6.18 15.68
CA ARG A 68 -9.13 -5.01 16.29
C ARG A 68 -7.75 -5.32 16.89
N THR A 69 -7.00 -6.21 16.26
CA THR A 69 -5.66 -6.63 16.69
C THR A 69 -4.53 -5.96 15.90
N LEU A 70 -4.85 -5.14 14.90
CA LEU A 70 -3.85 -4.32 14.22
C LEU A 70 -3.25 -3.29 15.18
N THR A 71 -1.95 -3.07 15.07
CA THR A 71 -1.28 -1.96 15.74
C THR A 71 -1.83 -0.63 15.21
N LYS A 72 -1.73 0.43 16.02
CA LYS A 72 -2.31 1.72 15.67
C LYS A 72 -1.79 2.25 14.31
N PRO A 73 -0.48 2.18 14.00
CA PRO A 73 0.03 2.60 12.70
C PRO A 73 -0.55 1.78 11.54
N VAL A 74 -0.61 0.45 11.67
CA VAL A 74 -1.12 -0.44 10.61
C VAL A 74 -2.63 -0.30 10.44
N SER A 75 -3.36 -0.06 11.53
CA SER A 75 -4.79 0.25 11.47
C SER A 75 -5.07 1.54 10.69
N ASN A 76 -4.29 2.60 10.93
CA ASN A 76 -4.42 3.84 10.18
C ASN A 76 -4.11 3.64 8.69
N PHE A 77 -3.04 2.90 8.39
CA PHE A 77 -2.69 2.50 7.02
C PHE A 77 -3.83 1.72 6.35
N TYR A 78 -4.40 0.73 7.04
CA TYR A 78 -5.50 -0.09 6.53
C TYR A 78 -6.75 0.72 6.21
N VAL A 79 -7.07 1.74 7.01
CA VAL A 79 -8.19 2.66 6.73
C VAL A 79 -7.94 3.46 5.45
N ASN A 80 -6.71 3.95 5.24
CA ASN A 80 -6.36 4.67 4.00
C ASN A 80 -6.36 3.74 2.78
N LEU A 81 -5.92 2.50 2.95
CA LEU A 81 -5.99 1.46 1.94
C LEU A 81 -7.45 1.20 1.52
N TYR A 82 -8.35 1.03 2.49
CA TYR A 82 -9.78 0.81 2.22
C TYR A 82 -10.43 1.97 1.46
N LYS A 83 -10.14 3.23 1.85
CA LYS A 83 -10.61 4.42 1.13
C LYS A 83 -10.12 4.46 -0.31
N THR A 84 -8.88 4.04 -0.55
CA THR A 84 -8.31 4.01 -1.89
C THR A 84 -8.97 2.91 -2.74
N THR A 85 -9.27 1.74 -2.16
CA THR A 85 -9.99 0.68 -2.88
C THR A 85 -11.46 1.03 -3.15
N SER A 86 -12.14 1.73 -2.25
CA SER A 86 -13.52 2.16 -2.51
C SER A 86 -13.59 3.25 -3.58
N LEU A 87 -12.58 4.13 -3.68
CA LEU A 87 -12.45 5.05 -4.80
C LEU A 87 -12.26 4.29 -6.12
N MET A 88 -11.46 3.22 -6.14
CA MET A 88 -11.26 2.38 -7.34
C MET A 88 -12.58 1.81 -7.90
N GLU A 89 -13.51 1.39 -7.04
CA GLU A 89 -14.83 0.88 -7.47
C GLU A 89 -15.72 1.96 -8.11
N ASN A 90 -15.46 3.23 -7.80
CA ASN A 90 -16.28 4.37 -8.23
C ASN A 90 -15.68 5.17 -9.40
N ILE A 91 -14.41 4.95 -9.76
CA ILE A 91 -13.77 5.64 -10.90
C ILE A 91 -14.01 4.84 -12.18
N SER A 92 -15.01 5.24 -12.97
CA SER A 92 -15.36 4.63 -14.26
C SER A 92 -14.81 5.38 -15.50
N GLY A 93 -13.77 6.22 -15.33
CA GLY A 93 -13.27 7.09 -16.40
C GLY A 93 -11.78 7.41 -16.31
N ALA A 94 -11.28 8.13 -17.33
CA ALA A 94 -9.88 8.34 -17.77
C ALA A 94 -8.79 8.75 -16.75
N ALA A 95 -9.10 8.87 -15.46
CA ALA A 95 -8.08 9.05 -14.42
C ALA A 95 -7.38 7.71 -14.15
N THR A 96 -6.04 7.70 -14.19
CA THR A 96 -5.27 6.51 -13.80
C THR A 96 -5.34 6.35 -12.28
N LEU A 97 -5.46 5.10 -11.81
CA LEU A 97 -5.52 4.76 -10.37
C LEU A 97 -4.39 5.42 -9.57
N SER A 98 -3.19 5.43 -10.14
CA SER A 98 -2.01 6.07 -9.58
C SER A 98 -2.23 7.57 -9.31
N ALA A 99 -2.81 8.31 -10.26
CA ALA A 99 -3.07 9.74 -10.08
C ALA A 99 -4.13 10.03 -9.00
N ALA A 100 -5.17 9.20 -8.91
CA ALA A 100 -6.28 9.40 -7.97
C ALA A 100 -5.87 9.20 -6.49
N MET A 101 -4.81 8.42 -6.22
CA MET A 101 -4.38 8.12 -4.86
C MET A 101 -3.28 9.01 -4.30
N ILE A 102 -2.60 9.79 -5.16
CA ILE A 102 -1.60 10.78 -4.74
C ILE A 102 -2.09 11.61 -3.55
N PRO A 103 -3.29 12.23 -3.54
CA PRO A 103 -3.73 13.03 -2.40
C PRO A 103 -3.95 12.23 -1.10
N ILE A 104 -4.07 10.91 -1.15
CA ILE A 104 -4.24 10.08 0.06
C ILE A 104 -2.88 9.78 0.69
N TRP A 105 -1.89 9.46 -0.15
CA TRP A 105 -0.56 9.03 0.29
C TRP A 105 0.45 10.18 0.36
N SER A 106 0.19 11.30 -0.31
CA SER A 106 1.01 12.53 -0.24
C SER A 106 0.92 13.23 1.13
N VAL A 107 -0.11 12.97 1.92
CA VAL A 107 -0.37 13.67 3.20
C VAL A 107 0.45 13.07 4.36
N GLY A 108 1.14 11.94 4.15
CA GLY A 108 2.01 11.32 5.17
C GLY A 108 3.39 11.98 5.33
N GLY A 109 3.75 12.94 4.47
CA GLY A 109 5.10 13.50 4.42
C GLY A 109 5.42 14.64 5.40
N ASN A 110 4.55 15.01 6.33
CA ASN A 110 4.84 16.04 7.35
C ASN A 110 3.99 15.85 8.61
N ASN A 111 4.59 15.27 9.65
CA ASN A 111 4.69 15.83 11.01
C ASN A 111 5.42 14.85 11.94
#